data_AF-A0A238KZK9-F1
#
_entry.id   AF-A0A238KZK9-F1
#
_cell.length_a   1.000
_cell.length_b   1.000
_cell.length_c   1.000
_cell.angle_alpha   90.00
_cell.angle_beta   90.00
_cell.angle_gamma   90.00
#
_symmetry.space_group_name_H-M   'P 1'
#
loop_
_entity.id
_entity.type
_entity.pdbx_description
1 polymer ?
#
loop_
_entity_poly.entity_id
_entity_poly.type
_entity_poly.pdbx_seq_one_letter_code
_entity_poly.pdbx_strand_id
1 'polypeptide(L)'
;MSQVPHFKVAILADDLTSAADGAGPFVSHGLTAHIGRQHLPSGEVDVCAIDLASRSASATDASVRVENYARDTRSTPVMLKTVDSTLRGHVHEEIAAALRGSQRRRVVFAPAFPTAGRTTVDGI
;
A
#
# COMPACT_ATOMS: atom_id res chain seq x y z
N MET A 1 -16.74 -21.53 0.66
CA MET A 1 -15.34 -21.18 1.01
C MET A 1 -14.97 -20.00 0.13
N SER A 2 -14.86 -18.79 0.67
CA SER A 2 -14.46 -17.62 -0.13
C SER A 2 -13.01 -17.83 -0.56
N GLN A 3 -12.73 -17.84 -1.87
CA GLN A 3 -11.36 -17.87 -2.38
C GLN A 3 -10.62 -16.66 -1.80
N VAL A 4 -9.46 -16.90 -1.19
CA VAL A 4 -8.54 -15.80 -0.84
C VAL A 4 -7.98 -15.29 -2.16
N PRO A 5 -8.19 -14.01 -2.51
CA PRO A 5 -7.71 -13.50 -3.78
C PRO A 5 -6.18 -13.55 -3.83
N HIS A 6 -5.64 -14.08 -4.92
CA HIS A 6 -4.20 -14.20 -5.15
C HIS A 6 -3.72 -13.06 -6.04
N PHE A 7 -3.02 -12.10 -5.43
CA PHE A 7 -2.33 -11.03 -6.15
C PHE A 7 -0.84 -11.33 -6.26
N LYS A 8 -0.16 -10.74 -7.25
CA LYS A 8 1.31 -10.65 -7.25
C LYS A 8 1.78 -9.47 -6.39
N VAL A 9 1.00 -8.38 -6.39
CA VAL A 9 1.31 -7.15 -5.66
C VAL A 9 0.05 -6.62 -4.94
N ALA A 10 0.20 -6.27 -3.66
CA ALA A 10 -0.81 -5.58 -2.87
C ALA A 10 -0.29 -4.19 -2.49
N ILE A 11 -0.98 -3.16 -2.94
CA ILE A 11 -0.63 -1.76 -2.70
C ILE A 11 -1.60 -1.17 -1.67
N LEU A 12 -1.05 -0.76 -0.54
CA LEU A 12 -1.75 -0.09 0.53
C LEU A 12 -1.55 1.41 0.35
N ALA A 13 -2.61 2.16 0.06
CA ALA A 13 -2.54 3.59 -0.14
C ALA A 13 -3.36 4.35 0.89
N ASP A 14 -2.89 5.54 1.24
CA ASP A 14 -3.59 6.44 2.17
C ASP A 14 -4.67 7.28 1.46
N ASP A 15 -4.57 7.44 0.14
CA ASP A 15 -5.57 8.03 -0.75
C ASP A 15 -5.64 7.34 -2.14
N LEU A 16 -6.67 7.67 -2.92
CA LEU A 16 -6.89 7.10 -4.26
C LEU A 16 -5.82 7.50 -5.29
N THR A 17 -5.25 8.70 -5.17
CA THR A 17 -4.20 9.16 -6.09
C THR A 17 -2.95 8.30 -5.95
N SER A 18 -2.55 8.02 -4.71
CA SER A 18 -1.38 7.19 -4.39
C SER A 18 -1.63 5.72 -4.76
N ALA A 19 -2.87 5.24 -4.66
CA ALA A 19 -3.24 3.92 -5.17
C ALA A 19 -3.03 3.81 -6.69
N ALA A 20 -3.48 4.81 -7.44
CA ALA A 20 -3.32 4.85 -8.89
C ALA A 20 -1.85 5.03 -9.32
N ASP A 21 -1.13 5.95 -8.68
CA ASP A 21 0.29 6.20 -8.94
C ASP A 21 1.15 4.97 -8.63
N GLY A 22 0.89 4.30 -7.50
CA GLY A 22 1.58 3.05 -7.15
C GLY A 22 1.31 1.90 -8.12
N ALA A 23 0.10 1.83 -8.70
CA ALA A 23 -0.26 0.81 -9.68
C ALA A 23 0.30 1.08 -11.08
N GLY A 24 0.45 2.35 -11.47
CA GLY A 24 0.84 2.80 -12.80
C GLY A 24 2.09 2.10 -13.37
N PRO A 25 3.21 2.03 -12.64
CA PRO A 25 4.42 1.34 -13.09
C PRO A 25 4.21 -0.15 -13.38
N PHE A 26 3.31 -0.84 -12.67
CA PHE A 26 3.03 -2.25 -12.96
C PHE A 26 2.19 -2.41 -14.22
N VAL A 27 1.20 -1.53 -14.41
CA VAL A 27 0.35 -1.50 -15.61
C VAL A 27 1.20 -1.20 -16.85
N SER A 28 2.16 -0.27 -16.77
CA SER A 28 3.05 0.03 -17.89
C SER A 28 3.97 -1.14 -18.30
N HIS A 29 4.12 -2.14 -17.42
CA HIS A 29 4.84 -3.39 -17.70
C HIS A 29 3.91 -4.57 -18.00
N GLY A 30 2.63 -4.31 -18.31
CA GLY A 30 1.69 -5.31 -18.80
C GLY A 30 0.94 -6.10 -17.74
N LEU A 31 1.03 -5.71 -16.46
CA LEU A 31 0.23 -6.33 -15.40
C LEU A 31 -1.18 -5.72 -15.34
N THR A 32 -2.16 -6.55 -15.02
CA THR A 32 -3.54 -6.10 -14.74
C THR A 32 -3.62 -5.51 -13.34
N ALA A 33 -4.38 -4.42 -13.18
CA ALA A 33 -4.53 -3.76 -11.89
C ALA A 33 -6.01 -3.49 -11.55
N HIS A 34 -6.36 -3.74 -10.30
CA HIS A 34 -7.56 -3.17 -9.67
C HIS A 34 -7.15 -1.99 -8.80
N ILE A 35 -7.73 -0.82 -9.05
CA ILE A 35 -7.59 0.37 -8.21
C ILE A 35 -8.96 0.64 -7.57
N GLY A 36 -9.03 0.62 -6.25
CA GLY A 36 -10.30 0.67 -5.53
C GLY A 36 -10.21 1.34 -4.16
N ARG A 37 -11.35 1.36 -3.46
CA ARG A 37 -11.48 1.92 -2.10
C ARG A 37 -11.95 0.85 -1.12
N GLN A 38 -11.20 0.67 -0.04
CA GLN A 38 -11.49 -0.16 1.14
C GLN A 38 -11.76 -1.66 0.93
N HIS A 39 -12.14 -2.12 -0.26
CA HIS A 39 -12.58 -3.48 -0.54
C HIS A 39 -11.66 -4.19 -1.53
N LEU A 40 -11.46 -5.49 -1.31
CA LEU A 40 -10.76 -6.34 -2.26
C LEU A 40 -11.64 -6.62 -3.50
N PRO A 41 -11.06 -6.72 -4.69
CA PRO A 41 -11.79 -7.10 -5.90
C PRO A 41 -12.26 -8.55 -5.82
N SER A 42 -13.36 -8.85 -6.51
CA SER A 42 -13.92 -10.20 -6.64
C SER A 42 -13.32 -11.03 -7.78
N GLY A 43 -12.32 -10.50 -8.52
CA GLY A 43 -11.72 -11.12 -9.69
C GLY A 43 -10.20 -11.27 -9.60
N GLU A 44 -9.62 -12.02 -10.54
CA GLU A 44 -8.18 -12.19 -10.66
C GLU A 44 -7.55 -10.94 -11.30
N VAL A 45 -6.62 -10.32 -10.57
CA VAL A 45 -5.77 -9.23 -11.04
C VAL A 45 -4.36 -9.46 -10.53
N ASP A 46 -3.37 -9.02 -11.29
CA ASP A 46 -1.97 -9.11 -10.86
C ASP A 46 -1.68 -8.16 -9.69
N VAL A 47 -2.25 -6.94 -9.74
CA VAL A 47 -2.03 -5.86 -8.77
C VAL A 47 -3.35 -5.43 -8.14
N CYS A 48 -3.42 -5.43 -6.82
CA CYS A 48 -4.53 -4.84 -6.08
C CYS A 48 -4.05 -3.60 -5.35
N ALA A 49 -4.55 -2.43 -5.72
CA ALA A 49 -4.19 -1.15 -5.12
C ALA A 49 -5.39 -0.48 -4.46
N ILE A 50 -5.35 -0.34 -3.14
CA ILE A 50 -6.51 0.08 -2.35
C ILE A 50 -6.20 1.35 -1.58
N ASP A 51 -7.05 2.34 -1.80
CA ASP A 51 -7.22 3.51 -0.94
C ASP A 51 -7.89 3.09 0.38
N LEU A 52 -7.15 3.24 1.48
CA LEU A 52 -7.59 2.95 2.84
C LEU A 52 -8.22 4.16 3.55
N ALA A 53 -8.29 5.31 2.86
CA ALA A 53 -8.79 6.58 3.36
C ALA A 53 -8.17 6.95 4.72
N SER A 54 -6.87 6.69 4.87
CA SER A 54 -6.16 6.81 6.15
C SER A 54 -5.56 8.19 6.39
N ARG A 55 -5.31 8.98 5.33
CA ARG A 55 -4.67 10.31 5.44
C ARG A 55 -5.41 11.28 6.36
N SER A 56 -6.74 11.32 6.26
CA SER A 56 -7.59 12.21 7.06
C SER A 56 -8.22 11.52 8.28
N ALA A 57 -7.86 10.27 8.54
CA ALA A 57 -8.36 9.50 9.66
C ALA A 57 -7.59 9.81 10.95
N SER A 58 -8.09 9.34 12.09
CA SER A 58 -7.27 9.27 13.30
C SER A 58 -6.14 8.25 13.11
N ALA A 59 -5.03 8.41 13.84
CA ALA A 59 -3.91 7.47 13.79
C ALA A 59 -4.34 6.04 14.13
N THR A 60 -5.28 5.89 15.08
CA THR A 60 -5.87 4.60 15.46
C THR A 60 -6.66 3.99 14.30
N ASP A 61 -7.54 4.76 13.66
CA ASP A 61 -8.35 4.25 12.55
C ASP A 61 -7.48 3.91 11.33
N ALA A 62 -6.49 4.76 11.01
CA ALA A 62 -5.49 4.49 9.99
C ALA A 62 -4.77 3.16 10.26
N SER A 63 -4.28 2.96 11.49
CA SER A 63 -3.62 1.73 11.91
C SER A 63 -4.52 0.50 11.74
N VAL A 64 -5.77 0.56 12.19
CA VAL A 64 -6.71 -0.58 12.11
C VAL A 64 -6.97 -0.96 10.65
N ARG A 65 -7.20 0.03 9.78
CA ARG A 65 -7.48 -0.21 8.34
C ARG A 65 -6.27 -0.82 7.63
N VAL A 66 -5.08 -0.27 7.88
CA VAL A 66 -3.83 -0.77 7.31
C VAL A 66 -3.51 -2.18 7.81
N GLU A 67 -3.68 -2.45 9.11
CA GLU A 67 -3.41 -3.76 9.68
C GLU A 67 -4.35 -4.83 9.12
N ASN A 68 -5.65 -4.53 9.02
CA ASN A 68 -6.64 -5.46 8.47
C ASN A 68 -6.34 -5.78 7.00
N TYR A 69 -6.09 -4.76 6.18
CA TYR A 69 -5.78 -4.99 4.77
C TYR A 69 -4.47 -5.77 4.58
N ALA A 70 -3.45 -5.45 5.38
CA ALA A 70 -2.18 -6.19 5.36
C ALA A 70 -2.35 -7.65 5.78
N ARG A 71 -3.29 -7.94 6.70
CA ARG A 71 -3.65 -9.30 7.12
C ARG A 71 -4.37 -10.06 6.01
N ASP A 72 -5.32 -9.43 5.36
CA ASP A 72 -6.12 -10.04 4.28
C ASP A 72 -5.27 -10.33 3.04
N THR A 73 -4.22 -9.55 2.82
CA THR A 73 -3.29 -9.68 1.69
C THR A 73 -1.93 -10.24 2.09
N ARG A 74 -1.81 -10.88 3.26
CA ARG A 74 -0.51 -11.35 3.80
C ARG A 74 0.17 -12.40 2.92
N SER A 75 -0.59 -13.19 2.17
CA SER A 75 -0.09 -14.21 1.25
C SER A 75 0.45 -13.66 -0.06
N THR A 76 0.22 -12.37 -0.35
CA THR A 76 0.72 -11.72 -1.57
C THR A 76 2.24 -11.62 -1.52
N PRO A 77 2.97 -11.99 -2.59
CA PRO A 77 4.43 -11.95 -2.63
C PRO A 77 5.01 -10.57 -2.32
N VAL A 78 4.49 -9.52 -2.98
CA VAL A 78 4.94 -8.14 -2.84
C VAL A 78 3.87 -7.30 -2.16
N MET A 79 4.25 -6.58 -1.11
CA MET A 79 3.40 -5.60 -0.46
C MET A 79 4.07 -4.23 -0.52
N LEU A 80 3.40 -3.26 -1.12
CA LEU A 80 3.86 -1.89 -1.24
C LEU A 80 2.95 -0.99 -0.41
N LYS A 81 3.47 -0.40 0.65
CA LYS A 81 2.79 0.71 1.32
C LYS A 81 3.24 2.01 0.68
N THR A 82 2.32 2.71 0.02
CA THR A 82 2.60 4.07 -0.45
C THR A 82 2.50 5.05 0.71
N VAL A 83 3.29 6.11 0.66
CA VAL A 83 3.29 7.22 1.61
C VAL A 83 3.35 8.52 0.82
N ASP A 84 2.87 9.61 1.40
CA ASP A 84 3.06 10.93 0.82
C ASP A 84 4.56 11.25 0.72
N SER A 85 5.01 11.73 -0.45
CA SER A 85 6.43 12.05 -0.69
C SER A 85 6.98 13.17 0.20
N THR A 86 6.11 13.96 0.84
CA THR A 86 6.49 14.97 1.84
C THR A 86 6.28 14.48 3.27
N LEU A 87 6.05 13.16 3.45
CA LEU A 87 5.90 12.47 4.72
C LEU A 87 4.75 12.98 5.61
N ARG A 88 3.68 13.50 5.01
CA ARG A 88 2.45 13.84 5.75
C ARG A 88 1.65 12.58 6.10
N GLY A 89 0.87 12.65 7.17
CA GLY A 89 0.02 11.56 7.64
C GLY A 89 0.68 10.70 8.73
N HIS A 90 0.11 9.52 8.98
CA HIS A 90 0.49 8.64 10.09
C HIS A 90 1.54 7.61 9.67
N VAL A 91 2.65 8.08 9.09
CA VAL A 91 3.64 7.22 8.40
C VAL A 91 4.16 6.11 9.32
N HIS A 92 4.53 6.45 10.56
CA HIS A 92 5.06 5.47 11.51
C HIS A 92 4.00 4.42 11.88
N GLU A 93 2.80 4.88 12.22
CA GLU A 93 1.68 4.06 12.68
C GLU A 93 1.19 3.13 11.57
N GLU A 94 1.09 3.62 10.34
CA GLU A 94 0.70 2.82 9.18
C GLU A 94 1.75 1.78 8.82
N ILE A 95 3.05 2.11 8.82
CA ILE A 95 4.12 1.12 8.58
C ILE A 95 4.12 0.05 9.67
N ALA A 96 3.99 0.45 10.95
CA ALA A 96 3.92 -0.48 12.06
C ALA A 96 2.68 -1.41 11.95
N ALA A 97 1.53 -0.87 11.58
CA ALA A 97 0.31 -1.63 11.32
C ALA A 97 0.48 -2.61 10.15
N ALA A 98 1.10 -2.18 9.05
CA ALA A 98 1.36 -3.04 7.90
C ALA A 98 2.26 -4.22 8.28
N LEU A 99 3.32 -4.00 9.08
CA LEU A 99 4.18 -5.05 9.60
C LEU A 99 3.43 -6.04 10.49
N ARG A 100 2.61 -5.55 11.44
CA ARG A 100 1.78 -6.40 12.31
C ARG A 100 0.81 -7.26 11.51
N GLY A 101 0.04 -6.65 10.61
CA GLY A 101 -0.99 -7.33 9.83
C GLY A 101 -0.40 -8.36 8.85
N SER A 102 0.68 -7.99 8.17
CA SER A 102 1.35 -8.88 7.22
C SER A 102 2.22 -9.96 7.86
N GLN A 103 2.55 -9.82 9.15
CA GLN A 103 3.51 -10.67 9.87
C GLN A 103 4.92 -10.69 9.25
N ARG A 104 5.25 -9.67 8.46
CA ARG A 104 6.59 -9.49 7.88
C ARG A 104 7.57 -9.00 8.95
N ARG A 105 8.83 -9.42 8.84
CA ARG A 105 9.88 -9.08 9.82
C ARG A 105 10.62 -7.77 9.53
N ARG A 106 10.56 -7.29 8.29
CA ARG A 106 11.34 -6.14 7.80
C ARG A 106 10.55 -5.37 6.76
N VAL A 107 10.88 -4.10 6.64
CA VAL A 107 10.40 -3.18 5.60
C VAL A 107 11.60 -2.48 5.00
N VAL A 108 11.56 -2.24 3.69
CA VAL A 108 12.47 -1.29 3.04
C VAL A 108 11.71 0.01 2.89
N PHE A 109 12.21 1.07 3.51
CA PHE A 109 11.62 2.40 3.42
C PHE A 109 12.47 3.26 2.46
N ALA A 110 11.89 3.64 1.32
CA ALA A 110 12.55 4.38 0.27
C ALA A 110 11.61 5.46 -0.29
N PRO A 111 11.43 6.60 0.41
CA PRO A 111 10.44 7.62 0.05
C PRO A 111 10.92 8.58 -1.06
N ALA A 112 12.14 8.40 -1.58
CA ALA A 112 12.67 9.22 -2.67
C ALA A 112 11.77 9.14 -3.91
N PHE A 113 11.49 10.30 -4.51
CA PHE A 113 10.81 10.41 -5.80
C PHE A 113 11.59 11.38 -6.70
N PRO A 114 12.67 10.93 -7.36
CA PRO A 114 13.61 11.80 -8.05
C PRO A 114 13.00 12.62 -9.18
N THR A 115 12.07 12.04 -9.95
CA THR A 115 11.35 12.76 -11.03
C THR A 115 10.52 13.93 -10.49
N ALA A 116 10.08 13.85 -9.23
CA ALA A 116 9.39 14.92 -8.53
C ALA A 116 10.36 15.81 -7.72
N GLY A 117 11.68 15.62 -7.82
CA GLY A 117 12.68 16.39 -7.09
C GLY A 117 12.80 16.03 -5.60
N ARG A 118 12.29 14.86 -5.18
CA ARG A 118 12.47 14.35 -3.81
C ARG A 118 13.57 13.30 -3.79
N THR A 119 14.54 13.45 -2.89
CA THR A 119 15.65 12.51 -2.71
C THR A 119 15.71 12.02 -1.27
N THR A 120 16.34 10.88 -1.05
CA THR A 120 16.75 10.43 0.28
C THR A 120 18.27 10.29 0.28
N VAL A 121 18.97 11.09 1.09
CA VAL A 121 20.44 11.09 1.19
C VAL A 121 20.82 10.92 2.65
N ASP A 122 21.60 9.88 2.95
CA ASP A 122 22.01 9.54 4.33
C ASP A 122 20.84 9.43 5.32
N GLY A 123 19.66 9.04 4.81
CA GLY A 123 18.43 8.86 5.60
C GLY A 123 17.57 10.11 5.78
N ILE A 124 17.93 11.23 5.12
CA ILE A 124 17.17 12.50 5.10
C ILE A 124 16.42 12.63 3.78
#